data_AF-A0A357D0H0-F1
#
_entry.id   AF-A0A357D0H0-F1
#
_cell.length_a   1.000
_cell.length_b   1.000
_cell.length_c   1.000
_cell.angle_alpha   90.00
_cell.angle_beta   90.00
_cell.angle_gamma   90.00
#
_symmetry.space_group_name_H-M   'P 1'
#
loop_
_entity.id
_entity.type
_entity.pdbx_description
1 polymer ?
#
loop_
_entity_poly.entity_id
_entity_poly.type
_entity_poly.pdbx_seq_one_letter_code
_entity_poly.pdbx_strand_id
1 'polypeptide(L)' 'KYEAVVLGNITDDSGTIERPIGRHKTDRKKMAVTEKNSKEAITFYRVFQRFNGYTHLELTLKTGRTHQIRVH' A
#
# COMPACT_ATOMS: atom_id res chain seq x y z
N LYS A 1 11.01 5.34 5.60
CA LYS A 1 11.14 4.47 4.40
C LYS A 1 11.01 3.04 4.83
N TYR A 2 10.42 2.19 4.01
CA TYR A 2 10.18 0.78 4.28
C TYR A 2 10.56 -0.05 3.06
N GLU A 3 10.88 -1.32 3.27
CA GLU A 3 11.06 -2.28 2.20
C GLU A 3 10.03 -3.40 2.35
N ALA A 4 9.52 -3.88 1.21
CA ALA A 4 8.54 -4.96 1.18
C ALA A 4 8.75 -5.85 -0.04
N VAL A 5 8.45 -7.13 0.11
CA VAL A 5 8.31 -8.06 -1.01
C VAL A 5 6.82 -8.31 -1.23
N VAL A 6 6.33 -8.02 -2.42
CA VAL A 6 4.94 -8.24 -2.82
C VAL A 6 4.84 -9.39 -3.79
N LEU A 7 3.67 -10.05 -3.79
CA LEU A 7 3.33 -11.08 -4.75
C LEU A 7 2.99 -10.43 -6.11
N GLY A 8 3.48 -11.03 -7.19
CA GLY A 8 3.30 -10.56 -8.55
C GLY A 8 4.42 -9.66 -9.05
N ASN A 9 4.37 -9.38 -10.35
CA ASN A 9 5.34 -8.55 -11.05
C ASN A 9 4.71 -7.18 -11.32
N ILE A 10 5.16 -6.16 -10.59
CA ILE A 10 4.75 -4.78 -10.85
C ILE A 10 5.47 -4.30 -12.10
N THR A 11 4.70 -3.85 -13.09
CA THR A 11 5.22 -3.41 -14.40
C THR A 11 5.96 -2.08 -14.28
N ASP A 12 5.41 -1.11 -13.55
CA ASP A 12 5.97 0.22 -13.44
C ASP A 12 7.12 0.28 -12.42
N ASP A 13 8.18 1.03 -12.74
CA ASP A 13 9.35 1.15 -11.85
C ASP A 13 9.07 2.00 -10.61
N SER A 14 8.07 2.88 -10.66
CA SER A 14 7.61 3.64 -9.50
C SER A 14 6.18 4.12 -9.70
N GLY A 15 5.52 4.48 -8.61
CA GLY A 15 4.18 5.03 -8.66
C GLY A 15 3.70 5.54 -7.30
N THR A 16 2.49 6.07 -7.30
CA THR A 16 1.84 6.60 -6.11
C THR A 16 0.48 5.94 -5.92
N ILE A 17 0.21 5.48 -4.71
CA ILE A 17 -1.08 4.93 -4.31
C ILE A 17 -1.77 5.99 -3.45
N GLU A 18 -2.76 6.67 -4.04
CA GLU A 18 -3.57 7.72 -3.40
C GLU A 18 -5.00 7.22 -3.21
N ARG A 19 -5.22 6.41 -2.18
CA ARG A 19 -6.54 5.84 -1.88
C ARG A 19 -6.87 6.02 -0.41
N PRO A 20 -8.07 6.50 -0.05
CA PRO A 20 -8.41 6.71 1.35
C PRO A 20 -8.60 5.37 2.08
N ILE A 21 -8.11 5.31 3.31
CA ILE A 21 -8.21 4.11 4.16
C ILE A 21 -9.18 4.38 5.31
N GLY A 22 -10.12 3.45 5.47
CA GLY A 22 -11.07 3.39 6.58
C GLY A 22 -11.09 2.01 7.22
N ARG A 23 -11.94 1.85 8.23
CA ARG A 23 -12.12 0.55 8.89
C ARG A 23 -12.94 -0.37 8.01
N HIS A 24 -12.63 -1.68 8.01
CA HIS A 24 -13.41 -2.65 7.26
C HIS A 24 -14.87 -2.69 7.79
N LYS A 25 -15.86 -2.79 6.89
CA LYS A 25 -17.29 -2.66 7.22
C LYS A 25 -17.76 -3.69 8.26
N THR A 26 -17.24 -4.92 8.18
CA THR A 26 -17.68 -6.04 9.02
C THR A 26 -16.65 -6.51 10.04
N ASP A 27 -15.36 -6.25 9.81
CA ASP A 27 -14.26 -6.78 10.65
C ASP A 27 -13.49 -5.62 11.27
N ARG A 28 -13.77 -5.36 12.55
CA ARG A 28 -13.14 -4.23 13.24
C ARG A 28 -11.63 -4.40 13.42
N LYS A 29 -11.02 -5.56 13.21
CA LYS A 29 -9.55 -5.70 13.28
C LYS A 29 -8.87 -5.34 11.95
N LYS A 30 -9.63 -5.21 10.85
CA LYS A 30 -9.11 -4.94 9.50
C LYS A 30 -9.34 -3.49 9.06
N MET A 31 -8.47 -3.05 8.17
CA MET A 31 -8.54 -1.77 7.45
C MET A 31 -8.80 -2.07 5.98
N ALA A 32 -9.44 -1.14 5.27
CA ALA A 32 -9.80 -1.30 3.87
C ALA A 32 -9.73 0.03 3.13
N VAL A 33 -9.53 -0.03 1.81
CA VAL A 33 -9.74 1.13 0.93
C VAL A 33 -11.24 1.41 0.85
N THR A 34 -11.68 2.59 1.26
CA THR A 34 -13.10 2.99 1.27
C THR A 34 -13.25 4.50 1.32
N GLU A 35 -14.31 5.03 0.72
CA GLU A 35 -14.67 6.46 0.80
C GLU A 35 -15.47 6.79 2.08
N LYS A 36 -16.04 5.79 2.76
CA LYS A 36 -16.86 6.00 3.96
C LYS A 36 -16.01 6.01 5.23
N ASN A 37 -16.15 7.06 6.05
CA ASN A 37 -15.47 7.20 7.35
C ASN A 37 -13.97 6.88 7.28
N SER A 38 -13.34 7.31 6.19
CA SER A 38 -11.94 7.07 5.89
C SER A 38 -11.11 8.32 6.06
N LYS A 39 -9.79 8.15 5.97
CA LYS A 39 -8.83 9.23 5.97
C LYS A 39 -7.98 9.09 4.72
N GLU A 40 -7.60 10.23 4.15
CA GLU A 40 -6.63 10.28 3.06
C GLU A 40 -5.36 9.51 3.43
N ALA A 41 -4.91 8.67 2.51
CA ALA A 41 -3.69 7.90 2.62
C ALA A 41 -2.92 7.93 1.29
N ILE A 42 -1.63 8.22 1.39
CA ILE A 42 -0.73 8.34 0.23
C ILE A 42 0.57 7.56 0.51
N THR A 43 0.87 6.60 -0.37
CA THR A 43 2.08 5.79 -0.35
C THR A 43 2.77 5.89 -1.72
N PHE A 44 4.04 6.27 -1.73
CA PHE A 44 4.91 6.17 -2.89
C PHE A 44 5.61 4.82 -2.88
N TYR A 45 5.72 4.17 -4.04
CA TYR A 45 6.50 2.96 -4.19
C TYR A 45 7.52 3.10 -5.32
N ARG A 46 8.63 2.38 -5.18
CA ARG A 46 9.65 2.23 -6.22
C ARG A 46 10.10 0.77 -6.25
N VAL A 47 10.14 0.19 -7.44
CA VAL A 47 10.67 -1.15 -7.65
C VAL A 47 12.18 -1.12 -7.52
N PHE A 48 12.69 -1.95 -6.61
CA PHE A 48 14.12 -2.17 -6.44
C PHE A 48 14.58 -3.35 -7.29
N GLN A 49 13.85 -4.48 -7.21
CA GLN A 49 14.16 -5.69 -7.96
C GLN A 49 12.90 -6.50 -8.26
N ARG A 50 12.87 -7.14 -9.43
CA ARG A 50 11.81 -8.08 -9.85
C ARG A 50 12.37 -9.49 -9.81
N PHE A 51 11.59 -10.41 -9.25
CA PHE A 51 11.87 -11.84 -9.21
C PHE A 51 10.79 -12.59 -10.01
N ASN A 52 10.92 -13.91 -10.13
CA ASN A 52 9.88 -14.70 -10.77
C ASN A 52 8.63 -14.79 -9.86
N GLY A 53 7.64 -13.92 -10.10
CA GLY A 53 6.37 -13.91 -9.38
C GLY A 53 6.35 -13.06 -8.11
N TYR A 54 7.41 -12.28 -7.85
CA TYR A 54 7.49 -11.37 -6.70
C TYR A 54 8.23 -10.09 -7.09
N THR A 55 7.93 -8.99 -6.40
CA THR A 55 8.62 -7.72 -6.59
C THR A 55 9.07 -7.16 -5.24
N HIS A 56 10.34 -6.74 -5.15
CA HIS A 56 10.88 -6.02 -4.00
C HIS A 56 10.75 -4.52 -4.23
N LEU A 57 10.11 -3.85 -3.27
CA LEU A 57 9.74 -2.45 -3.32
C LEU A 57 10.37 -1.67 -2.18
N GLU A 58 10.84 -0.46 -2.48
CA GLU A 58 10.98 0.60 -1.50
C GLU A 58 9.66 1.38 -1.41
N LEU A 59 9.18 1.62 -0.19
CA LEU A 59 7.94 2.33 0.09
C LEU A 59 8.23 3.58 0.93
N THR A 60 7.67 4.71 0.50
CA THR A 60 7.72 5.98 1.22
C THR A 60 6.32 6.44 1.56
N LEU A 61 6.07 6.68 2.84
CA LEU A 61 4.78 7.11 3.35
C LEU A 61 4.72 8.63 3.45
N LYS A 62 3.75 9.24 2.76
CA LYS A 62 3.36 10.65 3.01
C LYS A 62 2.45 10.75 4.23
N THR A 63 1.64 9.72 4.45
CA THR A 63 0.72 9.59 5.59
C THR A 63 0.98 8.29 6.35
N GLY A 64 0.64 8.24 7.64
CA GLY A 64 0.81 7.03 8.47
C GLY A 64 -0.51 6.44 8.97
N ARG A 65 -1.35 5.87 8.09
CA ARG A 65 -2.60 5.20 8.51
C ARG A 65 -2.36 3.77 8.98
N THR A 66 -3.23 3.27 9.84
CA THR A 66 -3.16 1.88 10.33
C THR A 66 -3.19 0.91 9.16
N HIS A 67 -2.24 -0.03 9.13
CA HIS A 67 -2.05 -1.02 8.06
C HIS A 67 -1.85 -0.45 6.65
N GLN A 68 -1.48 0.83 6.51
CA GLN A 68 -1.44 1.50 5.20
C GLN A 68 -0.65 0.74 4.12
N ILE A 69 0.59 0.32 4.42
CA ILE A 69 1.45 -0.44 3.49
C ILE A 69 0.82 -1.79 3.07
N ARG A 70 -0.01 -2.39 3.91
CA ARG A 70 -0.60 -3.72 3.65
C ARG A 70 -1.94 -3.65 2.93
N VAL A 71 -2.61 -2.50 3.00
CA VAL A 71 -3.93 -2.25 2.41
C VAL A 71 -3.80 -1.59 1.05
N HIS A 72 -2.83 -0.69 0.91
CA HIS A 72 -2.33 -0.23 -0.38
C HIS A 72 -1.59 -1.36 -1.07
#